data_AF-A0A7S0NQK4-F1
#
_entry.id   AF-A0A7S0NQK4-F1
#
_cell.length_a   1.000
_cell.length_b   1.000
_cell.length_c   1.000
_cell.angle_alpha   90.00
_cell.angle_beta   90.00
_cell.angle_gamma   90.00
#
_symmetry.space_group_name_H-M   'P 1'
#
loop_
_entity.id
_entity.type
_entity.pdbx_description
1 polymer ?
#
loop_
_entity_poly.entity_id
_entity_poly.type
_entity_poly.pdbx_seq_one_letter_code
_entity_poly.pdbx_strand_id
1 'polypeptide(L)'
;QLVGWEEQRVRVRDEVEFRLASEPRGRAVAARVRPLLPGTIITEWVWATRWEAVVLTPPRGHKGGKPPQADAGGTLRLRGALAADAPAEEGGVGLVAELGQAFAGELTSRGAAPQKAAAAALAALSEGTALPQVSFAALEMLDARVALGVGDVVSVQLCVRDRDGAVRACRLA
;
A
#
# COMPACT_ATOMS: atom_id res chain seq x y z
N GLN A 1 0.15 38.70 -3.34
CA GLN A 1 1.40 38.41 -4.09
C GLN A 1 1.15 37.15 -4.92
N LEU A 2 1.50 37.15 -6.20
CA LEU A 2 1.49 35.93 -7.01
C LEU A 2 2.76 35.15 -6.66
N VAL A 3 2.62 33.95 -6.12
CA VAL A 3 3.76 33.05 -5.92
C VAL A 3 4.30 32.69 -7.31
N GLY A 4 5.58 32.97 -7.54
CA GLY A 4 6.23 32.64 -8.80
C GLY A 4 6.30 31.13 -8.96
N TRP A 5 5.52 30.59 -9.90
CA TRP A 5 5.65 29.20 -10.32
C TRP A 5 6.89 29.09 -11.20
N GLU A 6 8.06 28.93 -10.58
CA GLU A 6 9.24 28.41 -11.29
C GLU A 6 8.85 27.08 -11.96
N GLU A 7 9.47 26.76 -13.10
CA GLU A 7 9.25 25.50 -13.80
C GLU A 7 9.75 24.32 -12.98
N GLN A 8 8.93 23.88 -12.03
CA GLN A 8 9.21 22.74 -11.17
C GLN A 8 9.20 21.47 -12.02
N ARG A 9 10.41 21.04 -12.42
CA ARG A 9 10.60 19.85 -13.25
C ARG A 9 10.09 18.60 -12.52
N VAL A 10 8.92 18.13 -12.94
CA VAL A 10 8.31 16.87 -12.51
C VAL A 10 9.31 15.72 -12.71
N ARG A 11 9.55 14.97 -11.65
CA ARG A 11 10.46 13.82 -11.60
C ARG A 11 9.69 12.51 -11.63
N VAL A 12 10.40 11.42 -11.87
CA VAL A 12 9.83 10.07 -11.78
C VAL A 12 9.45 9.80 -10.32
N ARG A 13 8.19 9.39 -10.09
CA ARG A 13 7.50 9.22 -8.80
C ARG A 13 6.95 10.49 -8.13
N ASP A 14 7.02 11.66 -8.77
CA ASP A 14 6.27 12.82 -8.26
C ASP A 14 4.76 12.58 -8.39
N GLU A 15 4.01 12.94 -7.35
CA GLU A 15 2.55 12.91 -7.36
C GLU A 15 2.01 14.10 -8.16
N VAL A 16 1.04 13.84 -9.04
CA VAL A 16 0.48 14.87 -9.93
C VAL A 16 -1.04 14.75 -10.09
N GLU A 17 -1.72 15.89 -10.11
CA GLU A 17 -3.08 16.00 -10.65
C GLU A 17 -2.98 16.25 -12.16
N PHE A 18 -3.83 15.61 -12.96
CA PHE A 18 -3.97 15.92 -14.38
C PHE A 18 -5.41 15.69 -14.85
N ARG A 19 -5.75 16.24 -16.02
CA ARG A 19 -7.00 15.94 -16.73
C ARG A 19 -6.70 15.13 -17.98
N LEU A 20 -7.50 14.10 -18.23
CA LEU A 20 -7.42 13.38 -19.50
C LEU A 20 -8.01 14.25 -20.62
N ALA A 21 -7.29 14.37 -21.72
CA ALA A 21 -7.73 15.04 -22.94
C ALA A 21 -7.44 14.13 -24.16
N SER A 22 -8.13 14.37 -25.27
CA SER A 22 -7.89 13.63 -26.53
C SER A 22 -7.20 14.54 -27.54
N GLU A 23 -6.08 14.08 -28.10
CA GLU A 23 -5.48 14.68 -29.29
C GLU A 23 -6.42 14.50 -30.51
N PRO A 24 -6.27 15.34 -31.57
CA PRO A 24 -7.05 15.19 -32.82
C PRO A 24 -6.95 13.81 -33.50
N ARG A 25 -5.91 13.02 -33.17
CA ARG A 25 -5.71 11.64 -33.65
C ARG A 25 -6.35 10.57 -32.75
N GLY A 26 -7.20 10.96 -31.79
CA GLY A 26 -7.87 10.05 -30.85
C GLY A 26 -6.98 9.51 -29.72
N ARG A 27 -5.70 9.94 -29.63
CA ARG A 27 -4.79 9.55 -28.56
C ARG A 27 -5.14 10.29 -27.27
N ALA A 28 -5.30 9.55 -26.17
CA ALA A 28 -5.45 10.15 -24.84
C ALA A 28 -4.11 10.70 -24.33
N VAL A 29 -4.13 11.90 -23.76
CA VAL A 29 -2.99 12.62 -23.18
C VAL A 29 -3.34 13.22 -21.83
N ALA A 30 -2.33 13.36 -20.96
CA ALA A 30 -2.45 14.09 -19.71
C ALA A 30 -2.28 15.60 -19.97
N ALA A 31 -3.34 16.37 -19.75
CA ALA A 31 -3.35 17.82 -19.89
C ALA A 31 -3.46 18.49 -18.50
N ARG A 32 -2.93 19.72 -18.38
CA ARG A 32 -2.95 20.51 -17.13
C ARG A 32 -2.35 19.76 -15.93
N VAL A 33 -1.22 19.08 -16.16
CA VAL A 33 -0.44 18.42 -15.10
C VAL A 33 -0.02 19.44 -14.05
N ARG A 34 -0.26 19.14 -12.78
CA ARG A 34 0.12 19.95 -11.61
C ARG A 34 0.80 19.05 -10.58
N PRO A 35 1.96 19.44 -10.02
CA PRO A 35 2.52 18.71 -8.89
C PRO A 35 1.60 18.79 -7.68
N LEU A 36 1.48 17.69 -6.96
CA LEU A 36 0.85 17.60 -5.65
C LEU A 36 1.92 17.60 -4.55
N LEU A 37 1.50 17.83 -3.31
CA LEU A 37 2.38 17.61 -2.16
C LEU A 37 2.59 16.09 -2.00
N PRO A 38 3.79 15.61 -1.66
CA PRO A 38 4.02 14.19 -1.39
C PRO A 38 3.08 13.65 -0.30
N GLY A 39 2.53 12.45 -0.51
CA GLY A 39 1.55 11.82 0.38
C GLY A 39 0.09 12.27 0.16
N THR A 40 -0.21 13.00 -0.92
CA THR A 40 -1.59 13.37 -1.29
C THR A 40 -2.33 12.19 -1.93
N ILE A 41 -1.64 11.38 -2.74
CA ILE A 41 -2.21 10.22 -3.43
C ILE A 41 -2.07 8.97 -2.53
N ILE A 42 -3.09 8.72 -1.70
CA ILE A 42 -3.22 7.47 -0.95
C ILE A 42 -3.69 6.37 -1.92
N THR A 43 -2.78 5.51 -2.36
CA THR A 43 -3.11 4.33 -3.20
C THR A 43 -3.47 3.09 -2.38
N GLU A 44 -2.97 3.03 -1.14
CA GLU A 44 -3.10 1.88 -0.24
C GLU A 44 -3.18 2.33 1.22
N TRP A 45 -3.98 1.62 2.00
CA TRP A 45 -4.20 1.83 3.43
C TRP A 45 -3.34 0.86 4.23
N VAL A 46 -2.39 1.37 5.03
CA VAL A 46 -1.54 0.55 5.90
C VAL A 46 -2.27 0.24 7.20
N TRP A 47 -2.51 -1.02 7.49
CA TRP A 47 -3.09 -1.49 8.74
C TRP A 47 -2.05 -1.43 9.86
N ALA A 48 -2.40 -0.81 10.99
CA ALA A 48 -1.46 -0.56 12.08
C ALA A 48 -0.96 -1.87 12.73
N THR A 49 -1.85 -2.83 12.95
CA THR A 49 -1.55 -4.13 13.56
C THR A 49 -0.52 -4.90 12.74
N ARG A 50 0.56 -5.33 13.41
CA ARG A 50 1.53 -6.27 12.84
C ARG A 50 1.01 -7.70 12.95
N TRP A 51 1.45 -8.56 12.04
CA TRP A 51 1.09 -9.97 11.98
C TRP A 51 2.34 -10.84 11.95
N GLU A 52 2.32 -11.96 12.65
CA GLU A 52 3.28 -13.04 12.43
C GLU A 52 2.85 -13.80 11.17
N ALA A 53 3.77 -14.00 10.23
CA ALA A 53 3.49 -14.72 9.00
C ALA A 53 4.61 -15.71 8.65
N VAL A 54 4.24 -16.85 8.05
CA VAL A 54 5.19 -17.87 7.56
C VAL A 54 5.31 -17.74 6.05
N VAL A 55 6.54 -17.71 5.53
CA VAL A 55 6.82 -17.68 4.09
C VAL A 55 6.43 -19.02 3.45
N LEU A 56 5.43 -19.01 2.56
CA LEU A 56 5.03 -20.18 1.77
C LEU A 56 5.79 -20.23 0.45
N THR A 57 5.92 -19.08 -0.23
CA THR A 57 6.70 -18.91 -1.45
C THR A 57 7.57 -17.67 -1.27
N PRO A 58 8.91 -17.79 -1.26
CA PRO A 58 9.80 -16.64 -1.15
C PRO A 58 9.70 -15.76 -2.41
N PRO A 59 10.10 -14.48 -2.33
CA PRO A 59 10.18 -13.64 -3.51
C PRO A 59 11.16 -14.26 -4.51
N ARG A 60 10.92 -14.09 -5.82
CA ARG A 60 11.75 -14.70 -6.85
C ARG A 60 13.08 -13.94 -6.99
N GLY A 61 14.01 -14.24 -6.08
CA GLY A 61 15.33 -13.61 -5.94
C GLY A 61 16.30 -13.88 -7.10
N HIS A 62 17.37 -13.07 -7.17
CA HIS A 62 18.27 -13.00 -8.32
C HIS A 62 19.03 -14.31 -8.59
N LYS A 63 18.67 -15.01 -9.66
CA LYS A 63 19.65 -15.76 -10.44
C LYS A 63 20.30 -14.81 -11.46
N GLY A 64 21.46 -14.24 -11.09
CA GLY A 64 22.31 -13.45 -11.99
C GLY A 64 22.20 -11.92 -11.87
N GLY A 65 22.30 -11.35 -10.66
CA GLY A 65 22.60 -9.92 -10.44
C GLY A 65 21.46 -8.90 -10.58
N LYS A 66 20.37 -9.24 -11.28
CA LYS A 66 19.14 -8.43 -11.48
C LYS A 66 19.40 -6.93 -11.79
N PRO A 67 18.59 -5.94 -11.33
CA PRO A 67 17.76 -5.84 -10.10
C PRO A 67 16.41 -6.62 -10.09
N PRO A 68 15.59 -6.60 -9.01
CA PRO A 68 14.34 -7.37 -8.94
C PRO A 68 13.27 -6.72 -9.81
N GLN A 69 12.49 -7.53 -10.52
CA GLN A 69 11.26 -7.05 -11.17
C GLN A 69 10.22 -6.72 -10.09
N ALA A 70 9.40 -5.70 -10.31
CA ALA A 70 8.35 -5.30 -9.37
C ALA A 70 7.39 -6.46 -9.04
N ASP A 71 7.15 -7.34 -10.02
CA ASP A 71 6.25 -8.50 -9.93
C ASP A 71 6.91 -9.74 -9.30
N ALA A 72 8.18 -9.68 -8.87
CA ALA A 72 8.93 -10.81 -8.30
C ALA A 72 8.55 -11.13 -6.84
N GLY A 73 7.24 -11.09 -6.56
CA GLY A 73 6.66 -11.29 -5.23
C GLY A 73 6.68 -12.73 -4.72
N GLY A 74 6.24 -12.88 -3.47
CA GLY A 74 6.05 -14.15 -2.76
C GLY A 74 4.66 -14.25 -2.12
N THR A 75 4.44 -15.31 -1.36
CA THR A 75 3.21 -15.54 -0.59
C THR A 75 3.53 -15.96 0.85
N LEU A 76 2.72 -15.45 1.79
CA LEU A 76 2.82 -15.72 3.22
C LEU A 76 1.50 -16.29 3.75
N ARG A 77 1.57 -17.14 4.77
CA ARG A 77 0.43 -17.53 5.61
C ARG A 77 0.47 -16.76 6.93
N LEU A 78 -0.56 -15.99 7.22
CA LEU A 78 -0.71 -15.32 8.51
C LEU A 78 -0.94 -16.37 9.60
N ARG A 79 -0.32 -16.18 10.77
CA ARG A 79 -0.53 -17.04 11.97
C ARG A 79 -1.40 -16.36 13.01
N GLY A 80 -1.23 -15.06 13.19
CA GLY A 80 -2.00 -14.25 14.13
C GLY A 80 -1.54 -12.80 14.13
N ALA A 81 -2.39 -11.93 14.65
CA ALA A 81 -2.01 -10.57 14.98
C ALA A 81 -1.00 -10.61 16.14
N LEU A 82 0.12 -9.92 15.98
CA LEU A 82 0.98 -9.58 17.09
C LEU A 82 0.25 -8.48 17.89
N ALA A 83 0.30 -8.59 19.22
CA ALA A 83 -0.14 -7.47 20.06
C ALA A 83 0.64 -6.22 19.63
N ALA A 84 -0.04 -5.08 19.55
CA ALA A 84 0.66 -3.84 19.28
C ALA A 84 1.60 -3.58 20.47
N ASP A 85 2.91 -3.71 20.23
CA ASP A 85 3.92 -3.22 21.17
C ASP A 85 3.56 -1.76 21.51
N ALA A 86 3.43 -1.48 22.81
CA ALA A 86 2.90 -0.21 23.30
C ALA A 86 3.65 0.98 22.64
N PRO A 87 2.94 2.06 22.27
CA PRO A 87 3.43 3.01 21.27
C PRO A 87 4.76 3.63 21.68
N ALA A 88 5.78 3.40 20.85
CA ALA A 88 6.97 4.24 20.84
C ALA A 88 6.58 5.62 20.27
N GLU A 89 6.84 6.65 21.07
CA GLU A 89 6.68 8.09 20.78
C GLU A 89 5.24 8.59 20.55
N GLU A 90 4.74 9.36 21.52
CA GLU A 90 3.52 10.17 21.41
C GLU A 90 3.71 11.26 20.33
N GLY A 91 3.01 11.13 19.19
CA GLY A 91 3.09 12.19 18.17
C GLY A 91 2.26 12.03 16.89
N GLY A 92 1.86 10.81 16.50
CA GLY A 92 1.18 10.62 15.20
C GLY A 92 0.19 9.46 15.05
N VAL A 93 0.03 8.59 16.05
CA VAL A 93 -0.70 7.31 15.87
C VAL A 93 -2.22 7.44 16.07
N GLY A 94 -2.68 8.41 16.87
CA GLY A 94 -4.10 8.57 17.20
C GLY A 94 -5.01 8.82 15.98
N LEU A 95 -4.54 9.56 14.98
CA LEU A 95 -5.37 9.85 13.80
C LEU A 95 -5.63 8.60 12.94
N VAL A 96 -4.70 7.65 12.80
CA VAL A 96 -4.80 6.63 11.73
C VAL A 96 -5.89 5.59 12.02
N ALA A 97 -6.09 5.20 13.27
CA ALA A 97 -7.14 4.25 13.66
C ALA A 97 -8.55 4.87 13.59
N GLU A 98 -8.72 6.09 14.11
CA GLU A 98 -10.00 6.81 14.03
C GLU A 98 -10.32 7.23 12.59
N LEU A 99 -9.33 7.68 11.80
CA LEU A 99 -9.51 7.91 10.36
C LEU A 99 -9.92 6.62 9.65
N GLY A 100 -9.35 5.46 9.97
CA GLY A 100 -9.75 4.19 9.36
C GLY A 100 -11.23 3.86 9.57
N GLN A 101 -11.77 4.07 10.77
CA GLN A 101 -13.19 3.84 11.07
C GLN A 101 -14.10 4.96 10.53
N ALA A 102 -13.70 6.22 10.66
CA ALA A 102 -14.46 7.37 10.15
C ALA A 102 -14.52 7.37 8.61
N PHE A 103 -13.40 7.10 7.92
CA PHE A 103 -13.39 6.96 6.46
C PHE A 103 -14.13 5.71 5.99
N ALA A 104 -14.13 4.58 6.72
CA ALA A 104 -14.99 3.46 6.34
C ALA A 104 -16.49 3.86 6.36
N GLY A 105 -16.91 4.68 7.32
CA GLY A 105 -18.25 5.29 7.36
C GLY A 105 -18.51 6.31 6.23
N GLU A 106 -17.52 7.11 5.85
CA GLU A 106 -17.69 8.14 4.82
C GLU A 106 -17.57 7.60 3.38
N LEU A 107 -16.64 6.66 3.13
CA LEU A 107 -16.45 5.94 1.85
C LEU A 107 -17.72 5.18 1.44
N THR A 108 -18.41 4.56 2.41
CA THR A 108 -19.67 3.85 2.15
C THR A 108 -20.83 4.80 1.82
N SER A 109 -20.73 6.09 2.13
CA SER A 109 -21.79 7.08 1.90
C SER A 109 -21.75 7.78 0.53
N ARG A 110 -20.59 7.80 -0.16
CA ARG A 110 -20.39 8.63 -1.38
C ARG A 110 -19.56 8.00 -2.51
N GLY A 111 -18.90 6.86 -2.29
CA GLY A 111 -17.81 6.35 -3.13
C GLY A 111 -18.15 5.21 -4.10
N ALA A 112 -17.45 5.16 -5.23
CA ALA A 112 -17.62 4.12 -6.26
C ALA A 112 -17.26 2.71 -5.75
N ALA A 113 -17.80 1.67 -6.41
CA ALA A 113 -17.55 0.24 -6.15
C ALA A 113 -16.13 -0.19 -5.66
N PRO A 114 -15.00 0.31 -6.23
CA PRO A 114 -13.65 0.06 -5.68
C PRO A 114 -13.51 0.31 -4.17
N GLN A 115 -14.00 1.45 -3.68
CA GLN A 115 -13.85 1.87 -2.28
C GLN A 115 -14.65 0.99 -1.32
N LYS A 116 -15.79 0.46 -1.78
CA LYS A 116 -16.59 -0.52 -1.01
C LYS A 116 -15.84 -1.83 -0.80
N ALA A 117 -15.01 -2.26 -1.75
CA ALA A 117 -14.20 -3.47 -1.61
C ALA A 117 -13.08 -3.27 -0.57
N ALA A 118 -12.41 -2.11 -0.58
CA ALA A 118 -11.43 -1.78 0.45
C ALA A 118 -12.05 -1.71 1.86
N ALA A 119 -13.18 -1.02 2.02
CA ALA A 119 -13.90 -0.97 3.29
C ALA A 119 -14.31 -2.37 3.80
N ALA A 120 -14.80 -3.25 2.91
CA ALA A 120 -15.17 -4.62 3.28
C ALA A 120 -13.96 -5.47 3.69
N ALA A 121 -12.81 -5.30 3.03
CA ALA A 121 -11.58 -6.00 3.40
C ALA A 121 -11.04 -5.53 4.77
N LEU A 122 -11.09 -4.23 5.06
CA LEU A 122 -10.72 -3.65 6.36
C LEU A 122 -11.66 -4.14 7.48
N ALA A 123 -12.97 -4.22 7.20
CA ALA A 123 -13.95 -4.77 8.15
C ALA A 123 -13.66 -6.25 8.47
N ALA A 124 -13.46 -7.09 7.44
CA ALA A 124 -13.13 -8.50 7.62
C ALA A 124 -11.84 -8.71 8.44
N LEU A 125 -10.80 -7.89 8.21
CA LEU A 125 -9.58 -7.88 9.03
C LEU A 125 -9.87 -7.51 10.49
N SER A 126 -10.73 -6.52 10.73
CA SER A 126 -11.08 -6.08 12.10
C SER A 126 -11.91 -7.10 12.88
N GLU A 127 -12.74 -7.89 12.19
CA GLU A 127 -13.53 -8.99 12.76
C GLU A 127 -12.67 -10.24 13.08
N GLY A 128 -11.38 -10.21 12.77
CA GLY A 128 -10.49 -11.37 12.90
C GLY A 128 -10.76 -12.47 11.87
N THR A 129 -11.48 -12.16 10.78
CA THR A 129 -11.68 -13.09 9.66
C THR A 129 -10.32 -13.37 9.02
N ALA A 130 -9.77 -14.54 9.34
CA ALA A 130 -8.41 -14.89 8.96
C ALA A 130 -8.25 -14.92 7.44
N LEU A 131 -7.44 -14.01 6.89
CA LEU A 131 -6.88 -14.16 5.55
C LEU A 131 -5.85 -15.31 5.61
N PRO A 132 -6.13 -16.49 5.02
CA PRO A 132 -5.25 -17.65 5.18
C PRO A 132 -3.92 -17.46 4.44
N GLN A 133 -3.89 -16.58 3.43
CA GLN A 133 -2.72 -16.32 2.61
C GLN A 133 -2.78 -14.89 2.05
N VAL A 134 -1.64 -14.21 2.07
CA VAL A 134 -1.43 -12.89 1.45
C VAL A 134 -0.21 -12.91 0.54
N SER A 135 -0.21 -12.09 -0.52
CA SER A 135 0.96 -11.87 -1.36
C SER A 135 1.79 -10.69 -0.85
N PHE A 136 3.05 -10.59 -1.28
CA PHE A 136 3.91 -9.41 -1.09
C PHE A 136 4.80 -9.23 -2.32
N ALA A 137 5.22 -8.00 -2.59
CA ALA A 137 6.21 -7.71 -3.64
C ALA A 137 7.62 -7.64 -3.04
N ALA A 138 8.66 -7.93 -3.82
CA ALA A 138 10.05 -7.85 -3.36
C ALA A 138 10.46 -6.45 -2.89
N LEU A 139 9.78 -5.40 -3.39
CA LEU A 139 9.99 -4.00 -3.00
C LEU A 139 9.42 -3.64 -1.62
N GLU A 140 8.63 -4.53 -0.99
CA GLU A 140 8.03 -4.33 0.33
C GLU A 140 8.91 -4.82 1.50
N MET A 141 10.03 -5.47 1.18
CA MET A 141 11.00 -5.92 2.17
C MET A 141 11.80 -4.73 2.68
N LEU A 142 11.76 -4.46 3.99
CA LEU A 142 12.51 -3.35 4.58
C LEU A 142 14.03 -3.56 4.44
N ASP A 143 14.49 -4.81 4.48
CA ASP A 143 15.85 -5.18 4.11
C ASP A 143 15.87 -6.22 2.97
N ALA A 144 16.03 -5.75 1.74
CA ALA A 144 16.14 -6.59 0.55
C ALA A 144 17.41 -7.47 0.50
N ARG A 145 18.32 -7.36 1.48
CA ARG A 145 19.49 -8.24 1.63
C ARG A 145 19.16 -9.53 2.36
N VAL A 146 18.07 -9.57 3.12
CA VAL A 146 17.62 -10.77 3.84
C VAL A 146 17.02 -11.76 2.85
N ALA A 147 17.66 -12.91 2.68
CA ALA A 147 17.15 -13.97 1.81
C ALA A 147 16.09 -14.80 2.54
N LEU A 148 14.81 -14.48 2.32
CA LEU A 148 13.69 -15.27 2.85
C LEU A 148 13.61 -16.65 2.18
N GLY A 149 13.57 -17.70 2.99
CA GLY A 149 13.33 -19.10 2.62
C GLY A 149 11.88 -19.54 2.88
N VAL A 150 11.52 -20.74 2.38
CA VAL A 150 10.22 -21.36 2.71
C VAL A 150 10.24 -21.83 4.17
N GLY A 151 9.24 -21.44 4.95
CA GLY A 151 9.13 -21.78 6.37
C GLY A 151 9.63 -20.69 7.32
N ASP A 152 10.31 -19.65 6.82
CA ASP A 152 10.76 -18.52 7.64
C ASP A 152 9.56 -17.78 8.24
N VAL A 153 9.75 -17.29 9.47
CA VAL A 153 8.76 -16.49 10.22
C VAL A 153 9.17 -15.02 10.15
N VAL A 154 8.25 -14.16 9.72
CA VAL A 154 8.47 -12.73 9.52
C VAL A 154 7.38 -11.90 10.20
N SER A 155 7.69 -10.64 10.54
CA SER A 155 6.70 -9.67 11.00
C SER A 155 6.27 -8.79 9.84
N VAL A 156 4.96 -8.65 9.62
CA VAL A 156 4.42 -7.88 8.48
C VAL A 156 3.32 -6.91 8.91
N GLN A 157 3.20 -5.79 8.21
CA GLN A 157 1.95 -5.03 8.19
C GLN A 157 1.12 -5.45 6.97
N LEU A 158 -0.18 -5.19 7.02
CA LEU A 158 -1.07 -5.44 5.88
C LEU A 158 -1.40 -4.11 5.20
N CYS A 159 -1.37 -4.10 3.87
CA CYS A 159 -1.78 -2.97 3.05
C CYS A 159 -3.01 -3.36 2.25
N VAL A 160 -4.04 -2.51 2.26
CA VAL A 160 -5.28 -2.69 1.50
C VAL A 160 -5.34 -1.68 0.38
N ARG A 161 -5.38 -2.15 -0.87
CA ARG A 161 -5.38 -1.27 -2.05
C ARG A 161 -6.75 -0.60 -2.25
N ASP A 162 -6.78 0.72 -2.36
CA ASP A 162 -8.03 1.50 -2.46
C ASP A 162 -8.87 1.13 -3.71
N ARG A 163 -8.18 0.81 -4.82
CA ARG A 163 -8.78 0.51 -6.12
C ARG A 163 -9.62 -0.77 -6.17
N ASP A 164 -9.37 -1.76 -5.31
CA ASP A 164 -10.05 -3.06 -5.40
C ASP A 164 -10.14 -3.84 -4.08
N GLY A 165 -9.69 -3.25 -2.97
CA GLY A 165 -9.64 -3.91 -1.67
C GLY A 165 -8.65 -5.06 -1.57
N ALA A 166 -7.74 -5.23 -2.55
CA ALA A 166 -6.74 -6.29 -2.50
C ALA A 166 -5.83 -6.11 -1.29
N VAL A 167 -5.80 -7.11 -0.41
CA VAL A 167 -4.94 -7.13 0.78
C VAL A 167 -3.62 -7.81 0.45
N ARG A 168 -2.50 -7.15 0.77
CA ARG A 168 -1.14 -7.66 0.60
C ARG A 168 -0.33 -7.42 1.88
N ALA A 169 0.69 -8.23 2.11
CA ALA A 169 1.70 -7.92 3.13
C ALA A 169 2.65 -6.83 2.60
N CYS A 170 2.94 -5.86 3.46
CA CYS A 170 3.83 -4.73 3.20
C CYS A 170 4.70 -4.47 4.42
N ARG A 171 5.82 -3.74 4.24
CA ARG A 171 6.79 -3.43 5.30
C ARG A 171 7.23 -4.69 6.08
N LEU A 172 7.76 -5.68 5.35
CA LEU A 172 8.24 -6.92 5.96
C LEU A 172 9.52 -6.65 6.75
N ALA A 173 9.52 -7.06 8.03
CA ALA A 173 10.61 -6.92 9.00
C ALA A 173 11.07 -8.30 9.50
#